data_AF-A0A916R855-F1
#
_entry.id   AF-A0A916R855-F1
#
_cell.length_a   1.000
_cell.length_b   1.000
_cell.length_c   1.000
_cell.angle_alpha   90.00
_cell.angle_beta   90.00
_cell.angle_gamma   90.00
#
_symmetry.space_group_name_H-M   'P 1'
#
loop_
_entity.id
_entity.type
_entity.pdbx_description
1 polymer ?
#
loop_
_entity_poly.entity_id
_entity_poly.type
_entity_poly.pdbx_seq_one_letter_code
_entity_poly.pdbx_strand_id
1 'polypeptide(L)' 'MQKGKAKIIKIIIRLITRTLGNIPEEIEAKIRSLSISQLDKLADAQLDFTSLDDLINWLSQSQN' A
#
# COMPACT_ATOMS: atom_id res chain seq x y z
N MET A 1 -14.72 -7.31 13.70
CA MET A 1 -14.30 -7.29 12.28
C MET A 1 -12.92 -6.63 12.02
N GLN A 2 -12.04 -6.44 13.02
CA GLN A 2 -10.71 -5.79 12.83
C GLN A 2 -9.59 -6.72 12.30
N LYS A 3 -9.74 -8.05 12.40
CA LYS A 3 -8.68 -9.00 12.01
C LYS A 3 -8.39 -9.05 10.49
N GLY A 4 -9.37 -8.70 9.65
CA GLY A 4 -9.23 -8.71 8.19
C GLY A 4 -8.32 -7.60 7.68
N LYS A 5 -8.52 -6.36 8.15
CA LYS A 5 -7.76 -5.18 7.70
C LYS A 5 -6.25 -5.32 7.97
N ALA A 6 -5.89 -5.74 9.18
CA ALA A 6 -4.48 -5.92 9.55
C ALA A 6 -3.77 -7.00 8.71
N LYS A 7 -4.49 -8.05 8.31
CA LYS A 7 -3.98 -9.09 7.42
C LYS A 7 -3.74 -8.55 6.01
N ILE A 8 -4.68 -7.78 5.46
CA ILE A 8 -4.58 -7.15 4.14
C ILE A 8 -3.37 -6.20 4.11
N ILE A 9 -3.22 -5.34 5.11
CA ILE A 9 -2.08 -4.41 5.20
C ILE A 9 -0.75 -5.17 5.20
N LYS A 10 -0.61 -6.23 6.00
CA LYS A 10 0.61 -7.06 6.01
C LYS A 10 0.92 -7.68 4.65
N ILE A 11 -0.12 -8.12 3.93
CA ILE A 11 0.05 -8.70 2.59
C ILE A 11 0.53 -7.62 1.61
N ILE A 12 -0.13 -6.47 1.58
CA ILE A 12 0.23 -5.36 0.70
C ILE A 12 1.66 -4.89 0.96
N ILE A 13 2.03 -4.63 2.22
CA ILE A 13 3.40 -4.23 2.57
C ILE A 13 4.40 -5.26 2.04
N ARG A 14 4.15 -6.56 2.27
CA ARG A 14 5.04 -7.63 1.80
C ARG A 14 5.14 -7.70 0.28
N LEU A 15 4.05 -7.46 -0.44
CA LEU A 15 4.03 -7.46 -1.90
C LEU A 15 4.80 -6.24 -2.44
N ILE A 16 4.53 -5.05 -1.91
CA ILE A 16 5.25 -3.83 -2.27
C ILE A 16 6.75 -4.00 -1.99
N THR A 17 7.12 -4.54 -0.83
CA THR A 17 8.54 -4.76 -0.50
C THR A 17 9.23 -5.76 -1.44
N ARG A 18 8.48 -6.70 -2.01
CA ARG A 18 9.01 -7.65 -3.00
C ARG A 18 9.16 -7.04 -4.39
N THR A 19 8.25 -6.16 -4.79
CA THR A 19 8.29 -5.52 -6.12
C THR A 19 9.23 -4.32 -6.17
N LEU A 20 9.16 -3.44 -5.17
CA LEU A 20 9.88 -2.16 -5.14
C LEU A 20 11.10 -2.17 -4.21
N GLY A 21 11.33 -3.27 -3.49
CA GLY A 21 12.40 -3.37 -2.49
C GLY A 21 12.03 -2.72 -1.16
N ASN A 22 13.02 -2.34 -0.37
CA ASN A 22 12.78 -1.84 0.99
C ASN A 22 11.96 -0.53 0.97
N ILE A 23 10.80 -0.51 1.62
CA ILE A 23 9.97 0.70 1.72
C ILE A 23 10.33 1.51 2.98
N PRO A 24 10.26 2.85 2.94
CA PRO A 24 10.40 3.69 4.13
C PRO A 24 9.26 3.48 5.12
N GLU A 25 9.54 3.69 6.42
CA GLU A 25 8.53 3.59 7.48
C GLU A 25 7.36 4.56 7.29
N GLU A 26 7.62 5.76 6.74
CA GLU A 26 6.57 6.74 6.41
C GLU A 26 5.54 6.18 5.42
N ILE A 27 6.00 5.43 4.41
CA ILE A 27 5.14 4.80 3.42
C ILE A 27 4.32 3.68 4.06
N GLU A 28 4.94 2.90 4.95
CA GLU A 28 4.23 1.88 5.71
C GLU A 28 3.12 2.47 6.59
N ALA A 29 3.39 3.59 7.25
CA ALA A 29 2.41 4.31 8.06
C ALA A 29 1.24 4.83 7.21
N LYS A 30 1.52 5.38 6.02
CA LYS A 30 0.49 5.82 5.07
C LYS A 30 -0.40 4.66 4.64
N ILE A 31 0.17 3.51 4.29
CA ILE A 31 -0.59 2.30 3.91
C ILE A 31 -1.47 1.81 5.07
N ARG A 32 -0.98 1.85 6.31
CA ARG A 32 -1.75 1.47 7.51
C ARG A 32 -2.94 2.41 7.77
N SER A 33 -2.83 3.68 7.37
CA SER A 33 -3.87 4.69 7.49
C SER A 33 -5.02 4.49 6.48
N LEU A 34 -4.79 3.77 5.38
CA LEU A 34 -5.79 3.55 4.34
C LEU A 34 -7.02 2.78 4.84
N SER A 35 -8.17 3.04 4.22
CA SER A 35 -9.40 2.27 4.44
C SER A 35 -9.36 0.93 3.69
N ILE A 36 -10.25 -0.02 4.05
CA ILE A 36 -10.28 -1.35 3.40
C ILE A 36 -10.49 -1.21 1.89
N SER A 37 -11.40 -0.33 1.45
CA SER A 37 -11.64 -0.07 0.02
C SER A 37 -10.42 0.50 -0.69
N GLN A 38 -9.64 1.35 -0.03
CA GLN A 38 -8.39 1.88 -0.59
C GLN A 38 -7.32 0.79 -0.66
N LEU A 39 -7.26 -0.11 0.31
CA LEU A 39 -6.34 -1.25 0.28
C LEU A 39 -6.66 -2.22 -0.87
N ASP A 40 -7.95 -2.48 -1.16
CA ASP A 40 -8.36 -3.26 -2.33
C ASP A 40 -7.89 -2.60 -3.64
N LYS A 41 -8.10 -1.28 -3.79
CA LYS A 41 -7.61 -0.52 -4.95
C LYS A 41 -6.08 -0.53 -5.05
N LEU A 42 -5.39 -0.44 -3.91
CA LEU A 42 -3.94 -0.48 -3.86
C LEU A 42 -3.42 -1.84 -4.33
N ALA A 43 -4.09 -2.95 -3.99
CA ALA A 43 -3.69 -4.27 -4.43
C ALA A 43 -3.82 -4.45 -5.95
N ASP A 44 -4.84 -3.84 -6.57
CA ASP A 44 -5.05 -3.85 -8.02
C ASP A 44 -3.99 -2.99 -8.74
N ALA A 45 -3.80 -1.75 -8.27
CA ALA A 45 -2.81 -0.81 -8.81
C ALA A 45 -1.36 -1.25 -8.57
N GLN A 46 -1.10 -2.11 -7.57
CA GLN A 46 0.25 -2.55 -7.23
C GLN A 46 0.96 -3.27 -8.38
N LEU A 47 0.19 -3.88 -9.28
CA LEU A 47 0.72 -4.60 -10.44
C LEU A 47 1.30 -3.65 -11.50
N ASP A 48 0.88 -2.37 -11.50
CA ASP A 48 1.34 -1.34 -12.43
C ASP A 48 2.53 -0.53 -11.90
N PHE A 49 2.87 -0.64 -10.61
CA PHE A 49 3.96 0.14 -10.04
C PHE A 49 5.32 -0.39 -10.50
N THR A 50 6.09 0.50 -11.13
CA THR A 50 7.46 0.20 -11.58
C THR A 50 8.51 0.82 -10.64
N SER A 51 8.12 1.83 -9.86
CA SER A 51 9.03 2.57 -8.97
C SER A 51 8.35 2.97 -7.65
N LEU A 52 9.15 3.33 -6.64
CA LEU A 52 8.65 3.89 -5.38
C LEU A 52 7.89 5.21 -5.59
N ASP A 53 8.29 6.02 -6.57
CA ASP A 53 7.59 7.25 -6.93
C ASP A 53 6.14 7.01 -7.37
N ASP A 54 5.87 5.91 -8.11
CA ASP A 54 4.50 5.54 -8.51
C ASP A 54 3.61 5.30 -7.29
N LEU A 55 4.15 4.55 -6.31
CA LEU A 55 3.47 4.28 -5.04
C LEU A 55 3.23 5.55 -4.23
N ILE A 56 4.23 6.45 -4.15
CA ILE A 56 4.11 7.72 -3.42
C ILE A 56 3.04 8.61 -4.04
N ASN A 57 3.03 8.70 -5.37
CA ASN A 57 2.04 9.47 -6.11
C ASN A 57 0.62 8.90 -5.90
N TRP A 58 0.48 7.57 -5.98
CA TRP A 58 -0.81 6.90 -5.72
C TRP A 58 -1.30 7.12 -4.29
N LEU A 59 -0.42 7.00 -3.29
CA LEU A 59 -0.77 7.22 -1.88
C LEU A 59 -1.23 8.67 -1.65
N SER A 60 -0.57 9.64 -2.28
CA SER A 60 -0.95 11.05 -2.18
C SER A 60 -2.32 11.32 -2.80
N GLN A 61 -2.64 10.68 -3.92
CA GLN A 61 -3.96 10.79 -4.56
C GLN A 61 -5.06 10.07 -3.77
N SER A 62 -4.72 8.96 -3.08
CA SER A 62 -5.68 8.14 -2.34
C SER A 62 -6.02 8.66 -0.94
N GLN A 63 -5.27 9.67 -0.47
CA GLN A 63 -5.50 10.37 0.79
C GLN A 63 -6.28 11.70 0.61
N ASN A 64 -6.61 12.08 -0.62
CA ASN A 64 -7.41 13.25 -0.98
C ASN A 64 -8.86 12.86 -1.30
#